data_AF-A0A553DRL0-F1
#
_entry.id   AF-A0A553DRL0-F1
#
_cell.length_a   1.000
_cell.length_b   1.000
_cell.length_c   1.000
_cell.angle_alpha   90.00
_cell.angle_beta   90.00
_cell.angle_gamma   90.00
#
_symmetry.space_group_name_H-M   'P 1'
#
loop_
_entity.id
_entity.type
_entity.pdbx_description
1 polymer ?
#
loop_
_entity_poly.entity_id
_entity_poly.type
_entity_poly.pdbx_seq_one_letter_code
_entity_poly.pdbx_strand_id
1 'polypeptide(L)'
;MKIVYILLAICLTNCSAQTKDNKLEGELVKIKNQAFCDCYYEATKNESVKYKDGSNYVQIINLNEEYIFGNENYRKMIDNWVKKEYKSYDSNNNLYLMKCLDFYNSKELKKFIDSVRQQEIILNDKFKKNKR
;
A
#
# COMPACT_ATOMS: atom_id res chain seq x y z
N MET A 1 44.16 -15.05 -2.65
CA MET A 1 43.47 -13.96 -3.41
C MET A 1 42.08 -14.35 -3.91
N LYS A 2 41.85 -15.48 -4.61
CA LYS A 2 40.52 -15.86 -5.13
C LYS A 2 39.39 -15.93 -4.09
N ILE A 3 39.66 -16.40 -2.87
CA ILE A 3 38.66 -16.52 -1.79
C ILE A 3 38.15 -15.13 -1.33
N VAL A 4 39.03 -14.13 -1.27
CA VAL A 4 38.65 -12.76 -0.89
C VAL A 4 37.73 -12.13 -1.93
N TYR A 5 37.99 -12.34 -3.23
CA TYR A 5 37.13 -11.85 -4.30
C TYR A 5 35.75 -12.52 -4.30
N ILE A 6 35.67 -13.82 -3.99
CA ILE A 6 34.40 -14.55 -3.89
C ILE A 6 33.58 -14.03 -2.71
N LEU A 7 34.20 -13.82 -1.54
CA LEU A 7 33.51 -13.25 -0.38
C LEU A 7 33.05 -11.81 -0.63
N LEU A 8 33.86 -10.99 -1.29
CA LEU A 8 33.48 -9.61 -1.66
C LEU A 8 32.28 -9.61 -2.62
N ALA A 9 32.28 -10.51 -3.62
CA ALA A 9 31.19 -10.63 -4.59
C ALA A 9 29.87 -11.05 -3.91
N ILE A 10 29.90 -12.02 -2.99
CA ILE A 10 28.72 -12.48 -2.24
C ILE A 10 28.16 -11.36 -1.35
N CYS A 11 29.03 -10.60 -0.66
CA CYS A 11 28.60 -9.47 0.16
C CYS A 11 27.93 -8.36 -0.67
N LEU A 12 28.48 -8.04 -1.83
CA LEU A 12 27.92 -7.01 -2.72
C LEU A 12 26.57 -7.42 -3.32
N THR A 13 26.39 -8.69 -3.68
CA THR A 13 25.09 -9.18 -4.20
C THR A 13 23.99 -9.16 -3.15
N ASN A 14 24.31 -9.54 -1.90
CA ASN A 14 23.32 -9.53 -0.81
C ASN A 14 22.91 -8.10 -0.42
N CYS A 15 23.85 -7.16 -0.41
CA CYS A 15 23.57 -5.74 -0.15
C CYS A 15 22.67 -5.11 -1.24
N SER A 16 22.90 -5.45 -2.52
CA SER A 16 22.03 -4.98 -3.62
C SER A 16 20.63 -5.57 -3.58
N ALA A 17 20.44 -6.79 -3.07
CA ALA A 17 19.12 -7.39 -2.93
C ALA A 17 18.34 -6.73 -1.78
N GLN A 18 18.98 -6.58 -0.61
CA GLN A 18 18.37 -5.95 0.56
C GLN A 18 17.95 -4.49 0.32
N THR A 19 18.76 -3.73 -0.43
CA THR A 19 18.42 -2.34 -0.79
C THR A 19 17.22 -2.23 -1.74
N LYS A 20 17.02 -3.21 -2.63
CA LYS A 20 15.85 -3.26 -3.53
C LYS A 20 14.58 -3.67 -2.77
N ASP A 21 14.68 -4.68 -1.91
CA ASP A 21 13.56 -5.10 -1.07
C ASP A 21 13.11 -3.96 -0.15
N ASN A 22 14.04 -3.25 0.48
CA ASN A 22 13.73 -2.09 1.31
C ASN A 22 13.04 -0.97 0.52
N LYS A 23 13.42 -0.76 -0.75
CA LYS A 23 12.75 0.22 -1.62
C LYS A 23 11.32 -0.21 -1.95
N LEU A 24 11.10 -1.48 -2.32
CA LEU A 24 9.77 -2.00 -2.62
C LEU A 24 8.85 -1.90 -1.40
N GLU A 25 9.30 -2.33 -0.22
CA GLU A 25 8.51 -2.21 1.02
C GLU A 25 8.16 -0.75 1.33
N GLY A 26 9.09 0.19 1.11
CA GLY A 26 8.82 1.62 1.25
C GLY A 26 7.70 2.13 0.33
N GLU A 27 7.66 1.67 -0.93
CA GLU A 27 6.59 2.04 -1.86
C GLU A 27 5.26 1.35 -1.54
N LEU A 28 5.28 0.09 -1.09
CA LEU A 28 4.09 -0.64 -0.64
C LEU A 28 3.44 0.03 0.58
N VAL A 29 4.22 0.61 1.48
CA VAL A 29 3.70 1.42 2.59
C VAL A 29 2.92 2.62 2.08
N LYS A 30 3.36 3.28 1.00
CA LYS A 30 2.62 4.41 0.43
C LYS A 30 1.28 3.98 -0.19
N ILE A 31 1.21 2.81 -0.84
CA ILE A 31 -0.07 2.24 -1.31
C ILE A 31 -1.00 1.99 -0.12
N LYS A 32 -0.46 1.43 0.97
CA LYS A 32 -1.21 1.19 2.21
C LYS A 32 -1.72 2.49 2.82
N ASN A 33 -0.91 3.55 2.81
CA ASN A 33 -1.29 4.88 3.27
C ASN A 33 -2.36 5.51 2.36
N GLN A 34 -2.26 5.35 1.04
CA GLN A 34 -3.31 5.80 0.11
C GLN A 34 -4.64 5.11 0.42
N ALA A 35 -4.63 3.80 0.71
CA ALA A 35 -5.85 3.07 1.09
C ALA A 35 -6.51 3.64 2.35
N PHE A 36 -5.72 4.10 3.32
CA PHE A 36 -6.23 4.80 4.49
C PHE A 36 -6.86 6.16 4.11
N CYS A 37 -6.17 6.96 3.30
CA CYS A 37 -6.69 8.25 2.81
C CYS A 37 -8.01 8.08 2.06
N ASP A 38 -8.08 7.10 1.15
CA ASP A 38 -9.28 6.80 0.38
C ASP A 38 -10.42 6.28 1.26
N CYS A 39 -10.12 5.43 2.24
CA CYS A 39 -11.13 5.03 3.24
C CYS A 39 -11.70 6.23 3.97
N TYR A 40 -10.82 7.13 4.44
CA TYR A 40 -11.25 8.28 5.21
C TYR A 40 -12.08 9.23 4.35
N TYR A 41 -11.64 9.50 3.13
CA TYR A 41 -12.40 10.27 2.15
C TYR A 41 -13.78 9.66 1.88
N GLU A 42 -13.86 8.36 1.60
CA GLU A 42 -15.13 7.69 1.33
C GLU A 42 -16.07 7.69 2.54
N ALA A 43 -15.51 7.56 3.75
CA ALA A 43 -16.26 7.64 5.00
C ALA A 43 -16.80 9.05 5.28
N THR A 44 -16.14 10.11 4.78
CA THR A 44 -16.49 11.51 5.04
C THR A 44 -16.98 12.28 3.79
N LYS A 45 -17.19 11.62 2.65
CA LYS A 45 -17.49 12.30 1.37
C LYS A 45 -18.76 13.16 1.41
N ASN A 46 -19.74 12.74 2.21
CA ASN A 46 -21.01 13.44 2.43
C ASN A 46 -20.99 14.39 3.64
N GLU A 47 -19.89 14.42 4.38
CA GLU A 47 -19.70 15.32 5.51
C GLU A 47 -19.21 16.71 5.05
N SER A 48 -19.30 17.68 5.96
CA SER A 48 -18.77 19.04 5.74
C SER A 48 -17.27 19.05 5.39
N VAL A 49 -16.83 20.08 4.65
CA VAL A 49 -15.46 20.22 4.11
C VAL A 49 -14.36 20.07 5.17
N LYS A 50 -14.64 20.40 6.44
CA LYS A 50 -13.70 20.25 7.56
C LYS A 50 -13.18 18.81 7.75
N TYR A 51 -13.86 17.81 7.19
CA TYR A 51 -13.48 16.39 7.27
C TYR A 51 -12.80 15.84 6.02
N LYS A 52 -12.62 16.66 4.98
CA LYS A 52 -12.00 16.24 3.71
C LYS A 52 -10.51 16.62 3.75
N ASP A 53 -9.68 15.70 4.23
CA ASP A 53 -8.23 15.84 4.09
C ASP A 53 -7.82 15.44 2.66
N GLY A 54 -7.06 16.32 1.98
CA GLY A 54 -6.64 16.19 0.59
C GLY A 54 -5.37 15.37 0.38
N SER A 55 -4.93 14.62 1.41
CA SER A 55 -3.75 13.77 1.36
C SER A 55 -3.79 12.78 0.19
N ASN A 56 -2.72 12.76 -0.61
CA ASN A 56 -2.66 11.98 -1.85
C ASN A 56 -1.26 11.36 -2.08
N TYR A 57 -1.04 10.19 -1.50
CA TYR A 57 0.20 9.41 -1.68
C TYR A 57 0.41 8.95 -3.13
N VAL A 58 -0.64 8.90 -3.96
CA VAL A 58 -0.51 8.50 -5.37
C VAL A 58 0.44 9.40 -6.17
N GLN A 59 0.61 10.66 -5.74
CA GLN A 59 1.51 11.61 -6.38
C GLN A 59 2.99 11.30 -6.13
N ILE A 60 3.30 10.46 -5.13
CA ILE A 60 4.66 10.17 -4.68
C ILE A 60 4.98 8.67 -4.66
N ILE A 61 4.07 7.83 -5.14
CA ILE A 61 4.27 6.39 -5.29
C ILE A 61 5.08 6.13 -6.57
N ASN A 62 6.08 5.26 -6.48
CA ASN A 62 6.91 4.83 -7.61
C ASN A 62 6.64 3.35 -7.93
N LEU A 63 5.36 3.01 -8.11
CA LEU A 63 4.83 1.71 -8.51
C LEU A 63 3.77 1.92 -9.59
N ASN A 64 3.32 0.83 -10.24
CA ASN A 64 2.25 0.92 -11.23
C ASN A 64 0.99 1.54 -10.61
N GLU A 65 0.51 2.61 -11.21
CA GLU A 65 -0.67 3.35 -10.76
C GLU A 65 -1.96 2.50 -10.87
N GLU A 66 -1.99 1.52 -11.77
CA GLU A 66 -3.09 0.57 -11.95
C GLU A 66 -3.33 -0.33 -10.73
N TYR A 67 -2.39 -0.40 -9.79
CA TYR A 67 -2.65 -1.04 -8.51
C TYR A 67 -3.75 -0.30 -7.73
N ILE A 68 -3.92 1.00 -7.96
CA ILE A 68 -4.88 1.85 -7.27
C ILE A 68 -5.98 2.31 -8.25
N PHE A 69 -5.58 2.98 -9.33
CA PHE A 69 -6.50 3.51 -10.33
C PHE A 69 -7.06 2.40 -11.21
N GLY A 70 -8.38 2.38 -11.39
CA GLY A 70 -9.06 1.34 -12.17
C GLY A 70 -9.08 -0.06 -11.52
N ASN A 71 -8.47 -0.23 -10.35
CA ASN A 71 -8.50 -1.50 -9.63
C ASN A 71 -9.83 -1.70 -8.89
N GLU A 72 -10.71 -2.50 -9.47
CA GLU A 72 -12.02 -2.79 -8.86
C GLU A 72 -11.92 -3.44 -7.48
N ASN A 73 -10.94 -4.33 -7.27
CA ASN A 73 -10.78 -5.04 -6.00
C ASN A 73 -10.37 -4.06 -4.89
N TYR A 74 -9.47 -3.14 -5.21
CA TYR A 74 -9.07 -2.06 -4.32
C TYR A 74 -10.26 -1.21 -3.90
N ARG A 75 -11.07 -0.74 -4.87
CA ARG A 75 -12.25 0.09 -4.60
C ARG A 75 -13.32 -0.66 -3.81
N LYS A 76 -13.67 -1.88 -4.23
CA LYS A 76 -14.67 -2.72 -3.55
C LYS A 76 -14.30 -3.00 -2.09
N MET A 77 -13.02 -3.25 -1.80
CA MET A 77 -12.52 -3.45 -0.44
C MET A 77 -12.80 -2.23 0.45
N ILE A 78 -12.50 -1.02 -0.04
CA ILE A 78 -12.75 0.23 0.69
C ILE A 78 -14.26 0.46 0.87
N ASP A 79 -15.03 0.35 -0.21
CA ASP A 79 -16.49 0.54 -0.19
C ASP A 79 -17.20 -0.43 0.77
N ASN A 80 -16.71 -1.66 0.86
CA ASN A 80 -17.24 -2.64 1.81
C ASN A 80 -16.83 -2.32 3.24
N TRP A 81 -15.61 -1.83 3.45
CA TRP A 81 -15.14 -1.48 4.79
C TRP A 81 -15.89 -0.29 5.39
N VAL A 82 -16.11 0.78 4.61
CA VAL A 82 -16.75 2.01 5.11
C VAL A 82 -18.20 1.78 5.57
N LYS A 83 -18.87 0.75 5.03
CA LYS A 83 -20.23 0.34 5.40
C LYS A 83 -20.33 -0.33 6.78
N LYS A 84 -19.21 -0.73 7.39
CA LYS A 84 -19.23 -1.36 8.73
C LYS A 84 -19.75 -0.37 9.77
N GLU A 85 -20.66 -0.82 10.62
CA GLU A 85 -21.19 0.00 11.71
C GLU A 85 -20.20 0.07 12.87
N TYR A 86 -19.99 1.29 13.38
CA TYR A 86 -19.19 1.57 14.56
C TYR A 86 -20.10 2.23 15.60
N LYS A 87 -20.14 1.66 16.81
CA LYS A 87 -20.98 2.16 17.90
C LYS A 87 -20.14 3.06 18.81
N SER A 88 -20.66 4.24 19.09
CA SER A 88 -20.11 5.21 20.03
C SER A 88 -21.08 5.41 21.18
N TYR A 89 -20.57 5.75 22.36
CA TYR A 89 -21.41 6.23 23.47
C TYR A 89 -22.10 7.56 23.13
N ASP A 90 -21.47 8.39 22.30
CA ASP A 90 -22.07 9.58 21.70
C ASP A 90 -22.60 9.22 20.30
N SER A 91 -23.92 9.27 20.12
CA SER A 91 -24.59 8.94 18.85
C SER A 91 -24.26 9.90 17.71
N ASN A 92 -23.66 11.05 17.99
CA ASN A 92 -23.21 12.00 16.96
C ASN A 92 -21.80 11.68 16.44
N ASN A 93 -21.09 10.72 17.05
CA ASN A 93 -19.74 10.38 16.66
C ASN A 93 -19.71 9.11 15.79
N ASN A 94 -19.47 9.31 14.50
CA ASN A 94 -19.40 8.23 13.51
C ASN A 94 -18.05 7.47 13.49
N LEU A 95 -17.06 7.88 14.29
CA LEU A 95 -15.79 7.18 14.50
C LEU A 95 -15.00 6.90 13.19
N TYR A 96 -15.10 7.78 12.19
CA TYR A 96 -14.51 7.58 10.86
C TYR A 96 -13.01 7.28 10.89
N LEU A 97 -12.27 8.05 11.68
CA LEU A 97 -10.82 7.88 11.80
C LEU A 97 -10.47 6.51 12.37
N MET A 98 -11.17 6.07 13.42
CA MET A 98 -10.97 4.76 14.03
C MET A 98 -11.32 3.64 13.04
N LYS A 99 -12.44 3.77 12.31
CA LYS A 99 -12.85 2.82 11.27
C LYS A 99 -11.77 2.64 10.21
N CYS A 100 -11.17 3.73 9.73
CA CYS A 100 -10.13 3.66 8.71
C CYS A 100 -8.76 3.25 9.28
N LEU A 101 -8.48 3.51 10.55
CA LEU A 101 -7.29 2.97 11.22
C LEU A 101 -7.39 1.44 11.38
N ASP A 102 -8.58 0.92 11.68
CA ASP A 102 -8.82 -0.53 11.71
C ASP A 102 -8.73 -1.14 10.32
N PHE A 103 -9.18 -0.43 9.28
CA PHE A 103 -8.96 -0.82 7.88
C PHE A 103 -7.47 -0.93 7.56
N TYR A 104 -6.70 0.09 7.92
CA TYR A 104 -5.26 0.15 7.72
C TYR A 104 -4.54 -1.05 8.34
N ASN A 105 -5.03 -1.55 9.47
CA ASN A 105 -4.48 -2.73 10.16
C ASN A 105 -5.17 -4.06 9.79
N SER A 106 -6.12 -4.03 8.85
CA SER A 106 -6.92 -5.20 8.52
C SER A 106 -6.14 -6.28 7.76
N LYS A 107 -6.55 -7.54 7.96
CA LYS A 107 -6.05 -8.68 7.17
C LYS A 107 -6.39 -8.53 5.69
N GLU A 108 -7.48 -7.84 5.36
CA GLU A 108 -7.94 -7.63 4.00
C GLU A 108 -6.98 -6.71 3.24
N LEU A 109 -6.68 -5.53 3.79
CA LEU A 109 -5.68 -4.63 3.21
C LEU A 109 -4.30 -5.27 3.17
N LYS A 110 -3.90 -6.02 4.20
CA LYS A 110 -2.64 -6.76 4.18
C LYS A 110 -2.57 -7.72 2.99
N LYS A 111 -3.62 -8.51 2.73
CA LYS A 111 -3.66 -9.43 1.59
C LYS A 111 -3.58 -8.70 0.25
N PHE A 112 -4.23 -7.54 0.14
CA PHE A 112 -4.13 -6.70 -1.05
C PHE A 112 -2.69 -6.23 -1.27
N ILE A 113 -2.03 -5.67 -0.26
CA ILE A 113 -0.63 -5.23 -0.34
C ILE A 113 0.31 -6.41 -0.66
N ASP A 114 0.06 -7.57 -0.07
CA ASP A 114 0.82 -8.79 -0.36
C ASP A 114 0.66 -9.22 -1.84
N SER A 115 -0.54 -9.05 -2.42
CA SER A 115 -0.77 -9.31 -3.86
C SER A 115 -0.02 -8.32 -4.75
N VAL A 116 -0.06 -7.03 -4.43
CA VAL A 116 0.69 -6.00 -5.16
C VAL A 116 2.19 -6.30 -5.13
N ARG A 117 2.73 -6.68 -3.97
CA ARG A 117 4.13 -7.12 -3.84
C ARG A 117 4.49 -8.23 -4.82
N GLN A 118 3.65 -9.28 -4.90
CA GLN A 118 3.91 -10.40 -5.81
C GLN A 118 3.85 -9.99 -7.28
N GLN A 119 2.88 -9.15 -7.65
CA GLN A 119 2.77 -8.65 -9.03
C GLN A 119 4.01 -7.84 -9.42
N GLU A 120 4.48 -6.97 -8.52
CA GLU A 120 5.66 -6.13 -8.75
C GLU A 120 6.94 -6.96 -8.88
N ILE A 121 7.11 -8.00 -8.06
CA ILE A 121 8.23 -8.94 -8.19
C ILE A 121 8.20 -9.64 -9.56
N ILE A 122 7.04 -10.15 -9.98
CA ILE A 122 6.87 -10.83 -11.28
C ILE A 122 7.17 -9.89 -12.45
N LEU A 123 6.68 -8.64 -12.41
CA LEU A 123 6.94 -7.64 -13.44
C LEU A 123 8.44 -7.35 -13.55
N ASN A 124 9.09 -7.09 -12.42
CA ASN A 124 10.53 -6.81 -12.38
C ASN A 124 11.37 -7.98 -12.93
N ASP A 125 10.96 -9.22 -12.70
CA ASP A 125 11.65 -10.39 -13.24
C ASP A 125 11.42 -10.60 -14.74
N LYS A 126 10.22 -10.30 -15.25
CA LYS A 126 9.97 -10.27 -16.71
C LYS A 126 10.85 -9.23 -17.40
N PHE A 127 10.97 -8.02 -16.84
CA PHE A 127 11.83 -6.98 -17.39
C PHE A 127 13.32 -7.36 -17.39
N LYS A 128 13.80 -8.10 -16.39
CA LYS A 128 15.19 -8.60 -16.37
C LYS A 128 15.42 -9.66 -17.45
N LYS A 129 14.47 -10.57 -17.65
CA LYS A 129 14.58 -11.64 -18.67
C LYS A 129 14.60 -11.08 -20.09
N ASN A 130 13.80 -10.05 -20.37
CA ASN A 130 13.74 -9.43 -21.70
C ASN A 130 14.95 -8.54 -22.04
N LYS A 131 15.84 -8.26 -21.07
CA LYS A 131 17.06 -7.46 -21.27
C LYS A 131 18.33 -8.33 -21.42
N ARG A 132 18.22 -9.65 -21.33
CA ARG A 132 19.31 -10.62 -21.56
C ARG A 132 19.14 -11.28 -22.91
#